data_AF-A0AB33WSC6-F1
#
_entry.id   AF-A0AB33WSC6-F1
#
_cell.length_a   1.000
_cell.length_b   1.000
_cell.length_c   1.000
_cell.angle_alpha   90.00
_cell.angle_beta   90.00
_cell.angle_gamma   90.00
#
_symmetry.space_group_name_H-M   'P 1'
#
loop_
_entity.id
_entity.type
_entity.pdbx_description
1 polymer ?
#
loop_
_entity_poly.entity_id
_entity_poly.type
_entity_poly.pdbx_seq_one_letter_code
_entity_poly.pdbx_strand_id
1 'polypeptide(L)'
;MSSTYGFIYIMGSEAMPGVYKVGMTAYSPRRRAIELSRGTGVPAEYQVLFYGEHDNALAWEQLVHTALADRRVSDNREFFRGPLADIIRTISGDGELLSEWLSDESKEALEPGCMSSQQPLWFEQNLHSPGYIERARRGQL
;
A
#
# COMPACT_ATOMS: atom_id res chain seq x y z
N MET A 1 -9.44 13.59 -24.10
CA MET A 1 -9.84 12.86 -22.89
C MET A 1 -9.49 13.73 -21.69
N SER A 2 -10.40 13.89 -20.72
CA SER A 2 -10.10 14.67 -19.52
C SER A 2 -9.12 13.89 -18.66
N SER A 3 -7.92 14.44 -18.45
CA SER A 3 -6.93 13.89 -17.53
C SER A 3 -7.47 14.02 -16.11
N THR A 4 -7.64 12.90 -15.39
CA THR A 4 -8.02 12.92 -13.98
C THR A 4 -6.74 12.90 -13.15
N TYR A 5 -6.05 14.04 -13.10
CA TYR A 5 -4.88 14.18 -12.25
C TYR A 5 -5.28 13.88 -10.79
N GLY A 6 -4.44 13.15 -10.08
CA GLY A 6 -4.67 12.86 -8.68
C GLY A 6 -3.62 11.93 -8.11
N PHE A 7 -3.99 11.30 -7.00
CA PHE A 7 -3.13 10.42 -6.24
C PHE A 7 -3.70 9.01 -6.27
N ILE A 8 -2.87 8.03 -6.60
CA ILE A 8 -3.13 6.63 -6.26
C ILE A 8 -2.49 6.34 -4.91
N TYR A 9 -3.17 5.60 -4.03
CA TYR A 9 -2.72 5.38 -2.67
C TYR A 9 -2.89 3.93 -2.22
N ILE A 10 -2.11 3.58 -1.19
CA ILE A 10 -2.30 2.39 -0.36
C ILE A 10 -2.66 2.85 1.05
N MET A 11 -3.76 2.32 1.58
CA MET A 11 -4.16 2.51 2.96
C MET A 11 -4.18 1.18 3.72
N GLY A 12 -3.60 1.18 4.91
CA GLY A 12 -3.64 0.07 5.86
C GLY A 12 -4.47 0.40 7.09
N SER A 13 -4.84 -0.63 7.83
CA SER A 13 -5.48 -0.53 9.14
C SER A 13 -4.92 -1.63 10.03
N GLU A 14 -4.60 -1.32 11.29
CA GLU A 14 -4.08 -2.29 12.25
C GLU A 14 -5.04 -3.47 12.48
N ALA A 15 -6.34 -3.26 12.27
CA ALA A 15 -7.35 -4.30 12.37
C ALA A 15 -7.34 -5.30 11.20
N MET A 16 -6.60 -5.01 10.12
CA MET A 16 -6.51 -5.87 8.94
C MET A 16 -5.06 -6.00 8.42
N PRO A 17 -4.13 -6.62 9.19
CA PRO A 17 -2.74 -6.76 8.77
C PRO A 17 -2.61 -7.55 7.45
N GLY A 18 -1.76 -7.08 6.54
CA GLY A 18 -1.56 -7.70 5.22
C GLY A 18 -2.73 -7.57 4.25
N VAL A 19 -3.74 -6.76 4.58
CA VAL A 19 -4.84 -6.39 3.70
C VAL A 19 -4.85 -4.88 3.55
N TYR A 20 -4.77 -4.41 2.31
CA TYR A 20 -4.66 -2.99 2.03
C TYR A 20 -5.76 -2.53 1.10
N LYS A 21 -6.27 -1.32 1.34
CA LYS A 21 -7.13 -0.63 0.39
C LYS A 21 -6.25 0.07 -0.63
N VAL A 22 -6.50 -0.18 -1.91
CA VAL A 22 -5.86 0.56 -3.01
C VAL A 22 -6.93 1.37 -3.72
N GLY A 23 -6.70 2.67 -3.87
CA GLY A 23 -7.63 3.50 -4.63
C GLY A 23 -7.03 4.84 -5.02
N MET A 24 -7.86 5.71 -5.59
CA MET A 24 -7.44 7.04 -6.02
C MET A 24 -8.24 8.18 -5.38
N THR A 25 -7.67 9.38 -5.44
CA THR A 25 -8.35 10.62 -5.03
C THR A 25 -7.79 11.83 -5.80
N ALA A 26 -8.63 12.81 -6.09
CA ALA A 26 -8.24 14.07 -6.72
C ALA A 26 -7.62 15.10 -5.73
N TYR A 27 -7.60 14.77 -4.45
CA TYR A 27 -7.09 15.61 -3.35
C TYR A 27 -6.26 14.77 -2.38
N SER A 28 -5.72 15.39 -1.33
CA SER A 28 -4.83 14.72 -0.36
C SER A 28 -5.30 13.32 0.07
N PRO A 29 -4.46 12.27 -0.09
CA PRO A 29 -4.72 10.93 0.42
C PRO A 29 -4.99 10.88 1.92
N ARG A 30 -4.31 11.75 2.71
CA ARG A 30 -4.53 11.84 4.17
C ARG A 30 -5.95 12.28 4.51
N ARG A 31 -6.50 13.24 3.75
CA ARG A 31 -7.92 13.63 3.91
C ARG A 31 -8.83 12.45 3.61
N ARG A 32 -8.56 11.71 2.53
CA ARG A 32 -9.35 10.54 2.16
C ARG A 32 -9.31 9.45 3.23
N ALA A 33 -8.15 9.21 3.85
CA ALA A 33 -8.03 8.27 4.97
C ALA A 33 -8.95 8.65 6.14
N ILE A 34 -8.94 9.93 6.56
CA ILE A 34 -9.81 10.43 7.64
C ILE A 34 -11.30 10.24 7.29
N GLU A 35 -11.69 10.54 6.06
CA GLU A 35 -13.08 10.37 5.61
C GLU A 35 -13.52 8.90 5.68
N LEU A 36 -12.67 7.98 5.22
CA LEU A 36 -12.95 6.54 5.26
C LEU A 36 -12.99 5.99 6.69
N SER A 37 -12.11 6.47 7.58
CA SER A 37 -12.07 6.06 8.99
C SER A 37 -13.34 6.43 9.77
N ARG A 38 -14.13 7.40 9.30
CA ARG A 38 -15.41 7.79 9.95
C ARG A 38 -16.58 6.90 9.59
N GLY A 39 -16.42 5.98 8.63
CA GLY A 39 -17.50 5.09 8.20
C GLY A 39 -17.93 4.11 9.30
N THR A 40 -19.23 3.86 9.40
CA THR A 40 -19.74 2.80 10.28
C THR A 40 -19.25 1.44 9.78
N GLY A 41 -18.67 0.63 10.67
CA GLY A 41 -18.15 -0.70 10.32
C GLY A 41 -16.66 -0.78 10.00
N VAL A 42 -15.90 0.32 10.19
CA VAL A 42 -14.43 0.28 10.17
C VAL A 42 -13.91 0.05 11.60
N PRO A 43 -13.21 -1.07 11.89
CA PRO A 43 -12.80 -1.42 13.25
C PRO A 43 -11.63 -0.60 13.79
N ALA A 44 -10.79 -0.03 12.92
CA ALA A 44 -9.67 0.84 13.27
C ALA A 44 -9.37 1.82 12.14
N GLU A 45 -8.82 2.99 12.46
CA GLU A 45 -8.56 4.05 11.48
C GLU A 45 -7.63 3.58 10.35
N TYR A 46 -7.88 4.10 9.14
CA TYR A 46 -6.96 3.97 8.02
C TYR A 46 -5.81 4.96 8.14
N GLN A 47 -4.61 4.46 7.83
CA GLN A 47 -3.41 5.25 7.65
C GLN A 47 -2.93 5.14 6.21
N VAL A 48 -2.39 6.24 5.67
CA VAL A 48 -1.78 6.24 4.34
C VAL A 48 -0.39 5.65 4.47
N LEU A 49 -0.14 4.55 3.78
CA LEU A 49 1.17 3.89 3.76
C LEU A 49 1.99 4.35 2.55
N PHE A 50 1.32 4.55 1.42
CA PHE A 50 1.94 4.98 0.17
C PHE A 50 0.98 5.88 -0.59
N TYR A 51 1.53 6.84 -1.33
CA TYR A 51 0.82 7.45 -2.45
C TYR A 51 1.76 7.92 -3.54
N GLY A 52 1.24 7.97 -4.76
CA GLY A 52 1.92 8.54 -5.91
C GLY A 52 1.03 9.45 -6.73
N GLU A 53 1.62 10.49 -7.30
CA GLU A 53 0.94 11.41 -8.22
C GLU A 53 0.91 10.82 -9.63
N HIS A 54 -0.23 10.94 -10.32
CA HIS A 54 -0.40 10.42 -11.67
C HIS A 54 -1.36 11.31 -12.48
N ASP A 55 -1.02 11.62 -13.73
CA ASP A 55 -1.80 12.51 -14.61
C ASP A 55 -3.19 11.98 -14.95
N ASN A 56 -3.35 10.65 -14.96
CA ASN A 56 -4.63 9.96 -15.16
C ASN A 56 -4.86 8.88 -14.09
N ALA A 57 -4.93 9.30 -12.82
CA ALA A 57 -4.96 8.40 -11.67
C ALA A 57 -6.16 7.42 -11.69
N LEU A 58 -7.30 7.80 -12.29
CA LEU A 58 -8.46 6.91 -12.42
C LEU A 58 -8.18 5.72 -13.34
N ALA A 59 -7.59 5.96 -14.52
CA ALA A 59 -7.23 4.88 -15.43
C ALA A 59 -6.13 3.99 -14.83
N TRP A 60 -5.16 4.61 -14.15
CA TRP A 60 -4.08 3.88 -13.49
C TRP A 60 -4.59 2.98 -12.35
N GLU A 61 -5.51 3.47 -11.51
CA GLU A 61 -6.16 2.66 -10.48
C GLU A 61 -6.81 1.39 -11.06
N GLN A 62 -7.54 1.52 -12.17
CA GLN A 62 -8.20 0.38 -12.82
C GLN A 62 -7.19 -0.66 -13.34
N LEU A 63 -6.07 -0.21 -13.90
CA LEU A 63 -4.98 -1.08 -14.33
C LEU A 63 -4.35 -1.80 -13.14
N VAL A 64 -4.02 -1.08 -12.07
CA VAL A 64 -3.49 -1.65 -10.83
C VAL A 64 -4.46 -2.67 -10.23
N HIS A 65 -5.76 -2.36 -10.18
CA HIS A 65 -6.77 -3.29 -9.66
C HIS A 65 -6.86 -4.57 -10.49
N THR A 66 -6.68 -4.46 -11.81
CA THR A 66 -6.62 -5.61 -12.72
C THR A 66 -5.36 -6.44 -12.49
N ALA A 67 -4.21 -5.78 -12.32
CA ALA A 67 -2.94 -6.45 -12.02
C ALA A 67 -2.94 -7.18 -10.66
N LEU A 68 -3.69 -6.66 -9.68
CA LEU A 68 -3.85 -7.24 -8.35
C LEU A 68 -5.10 -8.15 -8.21
N ALA A 69 -5.76 -8.52 -9.31
CA ALA A 69 -7.05 -9.21 -9.26
C ALA A 69 -6.98 -10.57 -8.52
N ASP A 70 -5.88 -11.31 -8.66
CA ASP A 70 -5.61 -12.58 -7.97
C ASP A 70 -5.51 -12.44 -6.44
N ARG A 71 -5.18 -11.23 -5.98
CA ARG A 71 -5.00 -10.85 -4.58
C ARG A 71 -6.22 -10.15 -3.98
N ARG A 72 -7.27 -9.89 -4.78
CA ARG A 72 -8.46 -9.15 -4.33
C ARG A 72 -9.23 -9.94 -3.27
N VAL A 73 -9.61 -9.27 -2.18
CA VAL A 73 -10.33 -9.86 -1.03
C VAL A 73 -11.78 -10.19 -1.34
N SER A 74 -12.43 -9.35 -2.15
CA SER A 74 -13.81 -9.50 -2.56
C SER A 74 -14.06 -8.70 -3.83
N ASP A 75 -14.78 -9.25 -4.80
CA ASP A 75 -14.96 -8.64 -6.12
C ASP A 75 -15.50 -7.21 -6.06
N ASN A 76 -16.43 -6.93 -5.14
CA ASN A 76 -17.09 -5.63 -5.00
C ASN A 76 -16.30 -4.61 -4.16
N ARG A 77 -15.08 -4.93 -3.70
CA ARG A 77 -14.29 -3.99 -2.88
C ARG A 77 -12.82 -3.97 -3.28
N GLU A 78 -12.22 -2.80 -3.12
CA GLU A 78 -10.86 -2.49 -3.56
C GLU A 78 -9.82 -2.82 -2.47
N PHE A 79 -9.95 -4.02 -1.87
CA PHE A 79 -9.03 -4.52 -0.85
C PHE A 79 -8.22 -5.68 -1.42
N PHE A 80 -6.91 -5.67 -1.14
CA PHE A 80 -5.96 -6.60 -1.72
C PHE A 80 -5.06 -7.18 -0.62
N ARG A 81 -4.76 -8.47 -0.72
CA ARG A 81 -3.89 -9.20 0.21
C ARG A 81 -2.49 -9.38 -0.33
N GLY A 82 -1.49 -9.31 0.55
CA GLY A 82 -0.11 -9.66 0.22
C GLY A 82 0.89 -8.75 0.91
N PRO A 83 2.20 -8.98 0.69
CA PRO A 83 3.25 -8.10 1.20
C PRO A 83 3.07 -6.67 0.66
N LEU A 84 3.23 -5.67 1.53
CA LEU A 84 3.07 -4.26 1.14
C LEU A 84 4.00 -3.87 -0.02
N ALA A 85 5.22 -4.40 -0.02
CA ALA A 85 6.23 -4.15 -1.05
C ALA A 85 5.74 -4.51 -2.47
N ASP A 86 4.99 -5.61 -2.60
CA ASP A 86 4.49 -6.07 -3.90
C ASP A 86 3.41 -5.12 -4.45
N ILE A 87 2.56 -4.62 -3.56
CA ILE A 87 1.48 -3.68 -3.93
C ILE A 87 2.08 -2.34 -4.32
N ILE A 88 3.09 -1.84 -3.57
CA ILE A 88 3.83 -0.63 -3.93
C ILE A 88 4.45 -0.78 -5.32
N ARG A 89 5.21 -1.85 -5.56
CA ARG A 89 5.84 -2.10 -6.87
C ARG A 89 4.81 -2.17 -8.02
N THR A 90 3.64 -2.74 -7.76
CA THR A 90 2.55 -2.79 -8.76
C THR A 90 2.02 -1.39 -9.07
N ILE A 91 1.94 -0.50 -8.07
CA ILE A 91 1.47 0.87 -8.26
C ILE A 91 2.53 1.77 -8.88
N SER A 92 3.80 1.63 -8.50
CA SER A 92 4.90 2.40 -9.10
C SER A 92 5.11 2.05 -10.58
N GLY A 93 4.80 0.81 -10.97
CA GLY A 93 4.97 0.34 -12.34
C GLY A 93 6.41 0.52 -12.82
N ASP A 94 6.58 0.90 -14.08
CA ASP A 94 7.89 1.21 -14.68
C ASP A 94 8.20 2.72 -14.62
N GLY A 95 7.84 3.38 -13.52
CA GLY A 95 8.00 4.84 -13.36
C GLY A 95 6.82 5.64 -13.90
N GLU A 96 5.61 5.08 -13.79
CA GLU A 96 4.36 5.72 -14.25
C GLU A 96 3.95 6.89 -13.35
N LEU A 97 4.52 6.98 -12.14
CA LEU A 97 4.22 8.02 -11.16
C LEU A 97 5.10 9.25 -11.37
N LEU A 98 4.49 10.43 -11.24
CA LEU A 98 5.19 11.72 -11.32
C LEU A 98 6.03 11.98 -10.07
N SER A 99 5.54 11.53 -8.92
CA SER A 99 6.19 11.61 -7.62
C SER A 99 5.61 10.56 -6.68
N GLU A 100 6.35 10.21 -5.62
CA GLU A 100 5.97 9.18 -4.67
C GLU A 100 6.26 9.62 -3.23
N TRP A 101 5.41 9.18 -2.30
CA TRP A 101 5.62 9.30 -0.87
C TRP A 101 5.49 7.94 -0.19
N LEU A 102 6.42 7.65 0.70
CA LEU A 102 6.51 6.40 1.45
C LEU A 102 6.43 6.69 2.95
N SER A 103 5.53 6.00 3.65
CA SER A 103 5.56 5.90 5.12
C SER A 103 6.77 5.08 5.58
N ASP A 104 7.01 5.04 6.88
CA ASP A 104 8.11 4.23 7.43
C ASP A 104 7.84 2.73 7.23
N GLU A 105 6.58 2.28 7.33
CA GLU A 105 6.19 0.91 6.96
C GLU A 105 6.45 0.61 5.49
N SER A 106 6.17 1.55 4.59
CA SER A 106 6.43 1.34 3.16
C SER A 106 7.92 1.28 2.83
N LYS A 107 8.75 2.13 3.46
CA LYS A 107 10.21 2.04 3.32
C LYS A 107 10.73 0.71 3.86
N GLU A 108 10.26 0.33 5.04
CA GLU A 108 10.60 -0.96 5.65
C GLU A 108 10.12 -2.15 4.80
N ALA A 109 8.97 -2.06 4.13
CA ALA A 109 8.50 -3.10 3.22
C ALA A 109 9.45 -3.29 2.03
N LEU A 110 9.89 -2.18 1.42
CA LEU A 110 10.75 -2.19 0.24
C LEU A 110 12.18 -2.61 0.58
N GLU A 111 12.68 -2.16 1.74
CA GLU A 111 14.03 -2.42 2.24
C GLU A 111 13.98 -2.91 3.70
N PRO A 112 13.69 -4.21 3.94
CA PRO A 112 13.54 -4.73 5.28
C PRO A 112 14.80 -4.52 6.14
N GLY A 113 14.59 -3.95 7.34
CA GLY A 113 15.63 -3.59 8.30
C GLY A 113 16.11 -2.14 8.21
N CYS A 114 15.66 -1.35 7.22
CA CYS A 114 16.09 0.04 7.06
C CYS A 114 15.53 0.98 8.14
N MET A 115 14.35 0.69 8.69
CA MET A 115 13.76 1.45 9.79
C MET A 115 14.06 0.79 11.15
N SER A 116 14.12 -0.55 11.20
CA SER A 116 14.47 -1.29 12.42
C SER A 116 15.22 -2.59 12.13
N SER A 117 16.54 -2.56 12.32
CA SER A 117 17.38 -3.76 12.13
C SER A 117 17.08 -4.89 13.12
N GLN A 118 16.61 -4.56 14.33
CA GLN A 118 16.25 -5.55 15.36
C GLN A 118 14.93 -6.25 15.06
N GLN A 119 13.98 -5.52 14.50
CA GLN A 119 12.63 -6.02 14.20
C GLN A 119 12.22 -5.62 12.78
N PRO A 120 12.81 -6.24 11.75
CA PRO A 120 12.42 -5.94 10.39
C PRO A 120 10.96 -6.33 10.14
N LEU A 121 10.28 -5.57 9.29
CA LEU A 121 8.88 -5.79 8.89
C LEU A 121 7.93 -5.93 10.08
N TRP A 122 8.13 -5.17 11.17
CA TRP A 122 7.38 -5.30 12.43
C TRP A 122 5.85 -5.30 12.27
N PHE A 123 5.33 -4.65 11.22
CA PHE A 123 3.90 -4.55 10.92
C PHE A 123 3.34 -5.71 10.09
N GLU A 124 4.19 -6.56 9.48
CA GLU A 124 3.75 -7.65 8.60
C GLU A 124 4.57 -8.95 8.71
N GLN A 125 5.33 -9.17 9.80
CA GLN A 125 6.18 -10.38 9.96
C GLN A 125 5.42 -11.70 9.75
N ASN A 126 4.13 -11.74 10.08
CA ASN A 126 3.27 -12.90 9.91
C ASN A 126 3.03 -13.30 8.44
N LEU A 127 3.33 -12.42 7.48
CA LEU A 127 3.24 -12.70 6.05
C LEU A 127 4.52 -13.35 5.50
N HIS A 128 5.58 -13.42 6.30
CA HIS A 128 6.90 -13.84 5.87
C HIS A 128 7.37 -15.08 6.63
N SER A 129 8.19 -15.92 5.97
CA SER A 129 8.76 -17.08 6.65
C SER A 129 9.77 -16.65 7.73
N PRO A 130 9.93 -17.41 8.84
CA PRO A 130 10.93 -17.11 9.86
C PRO A 130 12.36 -16.98 9.31
N GLY A 131 12.71 -17.79 8.31
CA GLY A 131 14.01 -17.73 7.64
C GLY A 131 14.22 -16.45 6.82
N TYR A 132 13.15 -15.91 6.22
CA TYR A 132 13.22 -14.62 5.53
C TYR A 132 13.48 -13.48 6.52
N ILE A 133 12.73 -13.43 7.62
CA ILE A 133 12.90 -12.42 8.69
C ILE A 133 14.30 -12.47 9.29
N GLU A 134 14.86 -13.67 9.49
CA GLU A 134 16.21 -13.81 10.03
C GLU A 134 17.30 -13.32 9.05
N ARG A 135 17.12 -13.53 7.74
CA ARG A 135 18.01 -12.95 6.73
C ARG A 135 17.91 -11.43 6.70
N ALA A 136 16.70 -10.88 6.80
CA ALA A 136 16.47 -9.45 6.89
C ALA A 136 17.22 -8.82 8.09
N ARG A 137 17.12 -9.43 9.28
CA ARG A 137 17.86 -8.98 10.48
C ARG A 137 19.37 -8.94 10.29
N ARG A 138 19.90 -9.82 9.44
CA ARG A 138 21.34 -9.93 9.14
C ARG A 138 21.78 -9.06 7.97
N GLY A 139 20.86 -8.36 7.29
CA GLY A 139 21.15 -7.59 6.07
C GLY A 139 21.54 -8.47 4.88
N GLN A 140 20.91 -9.65 4.74
CA GLN A 140 21.25 -10.66 3.74
C GLN A 140 20.09 -10.95 2.76
N LEU A 141 19.30 -9.92 2.42
CA LEU A 141 18.19 -10.01 1.45
C LEU A 141 18.63 -9.72 0.02
#